data_AF-A0A484CES4-F1
#
_entry.id   AF-A0A484CES4-F1
#
_cell.length_a   1.000
_cell.length_b   1.000
_cell.length_c   1.000
_cell.angle_alpha   90.00
_cell.angle_beta   90.00
_cell.angle_gamma   90.00
#
_symmetry.space_group_name_H-M   'P 1'
#
loop_
_entity.id
_entity.type
_entity.pdbx_description
1 polymer ?
#
loop_
_entity_poly.entity_id
_entity_poly.type
_entity_poly.pdbx_seq_one_letter_code
_entity_poly.pdbx_strand_id
1 'polypeptide(L)'
;MKTLAVLVLCSLAVVCLTSDASTGSQPADNPAQKGLFVEREQASAVVRQKRAAGELTLTQLESLREVCEANLACEDMMDTQGIIAAYTAYYGPIPY
;
A
#
# COMPACT_ATOMS: atom_id res chain seq x y z
N MET A 1 -19.28 24.03 23.17
CA MET A 1 -18.04 23.22 23.16
C MET A 1 -18.24 21.85 23.82
N LYS A 2 -18.61 21.77 25.11
CA LYS A 2 -18.76 20.49 25.83
C LYS A 2 -19.86 19.57 25.26
N THR A 3 -21.01 20.12 24.88
CA THR A 3 -22.14 19.37 24.31
C THR A 3 -21.82 18.78 22.93
N LEU A 4 -21.08 19.52 22.10
CA LEU A 4 -20.60 19.04 20.80
C LEU A 4 -19.61 17.89 20.95
N ALA A 5 -18.70 17.96 21.93
CA ALA A 5 -17.75 16.89 22.20
C ALA A 5 -18.47 15.59 22.63
N VAL A 6 -19.51 15.69 23.46
CA VAL A 6 -20.32 14.53 23.86
C VAL A 6 -21.06 13.92 22.67
N LEU A 7 -21.65 14.75 21.81
CA LEU A 7 -22.34 14.26 20.61
C LEU A 7 -21.39 13.53 19.65
N VAL A 8 -20.19 14.07 19.42
CA VAL A 8 -19.18 13.43 18.57
C VAL A 8 -18.73 12.09 19.13
N LEU A 9 -18.48 12.01 20.45
CA LEU A 9 -18.11 10.76 21.11
C LEU A 9 -19.23 9.71 21.04
N CYS A 10 -20.48 10.11 21.24
CA CYS A 10 -21.63 9.22 21.10
C CYS A 10 -21.77 8.68 19.67
N SER A 11 -21.60 9.54 18.66
CA SER A 11 -21.63 9.12 17.25
C SER A 11 -20.54 8.10 16.94
N LEU A 12 -19.31 8.35 17.43
CA LEU A 12 -18.18 7.46 17.22
C LEU A 12 -18.41 6.10 17.89
N ALA A 13 -18.93 6.10 19.12
CA ALA A 13 -19.24 4.87 19.85
C ALA A 13 -20.31 4.03 19.12
N VAL A 14 -21.34 4.64 18.55
CA VAL A 14 -22.35 3.93 17.74
C VAL A 14 -21.72 3.31 16.50
N VAL A 15 -20.85 4.02 15.78
CA VAL A 15 -20.15 3.48 14.60
C VAL A 15 -19.23 2.32 14.97
N CYS A 16 -18.50 2.42 16.09
CA CYS A 16 -17.65 1.32 16.57
C CYS A 16 -18.47 0.09 16.96
N LEU A 17 -19.63 0.28 17.63
CA LEU A 17 -20.46 -0.83 18.09
C LEU A 17 -21.24 -1.51 16.95
N THR A 18 -21.63 -0.76 15.90
CA THR A 18 -22.23 -1.34 14.70
C THR A 18 -21.21 -2.03 13.80
N SER A 19 -19.93 -1.66 13.88
CA SER A 19 -18.84 -2.30 13.12
C SER A 19 -18.51 -3.70 13.63
N ASP A 20 -18.72 -3.99 14.92
CA ASP A 20 -18.55 -5.33 15.51
C ASP A 20 -19.78 -6.25 15.30
N ALA A 21 -20.94 -5.67 14.99
CA ALA A 21 -22.23 -6.38 14.92
C ALA A 21 -22.55 -7.02 13.55
N SER A 22 -21.61 -7.07 12.60
CA SER A 22 -21.77 -7.92 11.39
C SER A 22 -21.08 -9.28 11.49
N THR A 23 -20.70 -9.70 12.70
CA THR A 23 -20.38 -11.10 13.03
C THR A 23 -21.60 -11.84 13.60
N GLY A 24 -22.78 -11.58 13.03
CA GLY A 24 -24.01 -12.33 13.27
C GLY A 24 -24.37 -13.10 12.02
N SER A 25 -23.87 -14.33 11.90
CA SER A 25 -24.15 -15.25 10.81
C SER A 25 -25.65 -15.58 10.73
N GLN A 26 -26.42 -14.81 9.96
CA GLN A 26 -27.67 -15.28 9.37
C GLN A 26 -27.34 -15.90 8.00
N PRO A 27 -27.79 -17.13 7.68
CA PRO A 27 -27.56 -17.71 6.37
C PRO A 27 -28.59 -17.11 5.42
N ALA A 28 -28.25 -16.02 4.75
CA ALA A 28 -28.94 -15.57 3.56
C ALA A 28 -28.05 -15.89 2.36
N ASP A 29 -28.35 -17.02 1.74
CA ASP A 29 -27.82 -17.48 0.47
C ASP A 29 -27.98 -16.36 -0.57
N ASN A 30 -26.89 -15.64 -0.85
CA ASN A 30 -26.85 -14.63 -1.90
C ASN A 30 -25.57 -14.84 -2.73
N PRO A 31 -25.65 -15.49 -3.91
CA PRO A 31 -24.48 -15.88 -4.68
C PRO A 31 -23.78 -14.71 -5.41
N ALA A 32 -24.19 -13.45 -5.21
CA ALA A 32 -23.74 -12.32 -6.02
C ALA A 32 -22.50 -11.56 -5.53
N GLN A 33 -21.96 -11.84 -4.33
CA GLN A 33 -20.85 -11.05 -3.73
C GLN A 33 -19.52 -11.80 -3.60
N LYS A 34 -19.37 -12.98 -4.23
CA LYS A 34 -18.22 -13.87 -4.02
C LYS A 34 -16.97 -13.51 -4.85
N GLY A 35 -16.92 -12.34 -5.48
CA GLY A 35 -15.89 -12.00 -6.47
C GLY A 35 -14.95 -10.84 -6.14
N LEU A 36 -15.14 -10.12 -5.03
CA LEU A 36 -14.48 -8.80 -4.85
C LEU A 36 -13.76 -8.59 -3.51
N PHE A 37 -13.53 -9.65 -2.74
CA PHE A 37 -12.66 -9.59 -1.57
C PHE A 37 -11.47 -10.52 -1.80
N VAL A 38 -10.35 -9.94 -2.23
CA VAL A 38 -9.06 -10.64 -2.15
C VAL A 38 -8.75 -10.81 -0.66
N GLU A 39 -8.60 -12.06 -0.24
CA GLU A 39 -8.23 -12.44 1.10
C GLU A 39 -6.99 -11.65 1.55
N ARG A 40 -7.05 -11.01 2.73
CA ARG A 40 -6.01 -10.10 3.25
C ARG A 40 -4.61 -10.73 3.25
N GLU A 41 -4.53 -12.05 3.44
CA GLU A 41 -3.30 -12.83 3.37
C GLU A 41 -2.68 -12.81 1.96
N GLN A 42 -3.49 -12.91 0.90
CA GLN A 42 -3.01 -12.83 -0.48
C GLN A 42 -2.50 -11.42 -0.82
N ALA A 43 -3.16 -10.36 -0.32
CA ALA A 43 -2.66 -9.00 -0.48
C ALA A 43 -1.31 -8.79 0.22
N SER A 44 -1.11 -9.42 1.39
CA SER A 44 0.17 -9.34 2.13
C SER A 44 1.31 -10.05 1.41
N ALA A 45 1.02 -11.20 0.77
CA ALA A 45 2.00 -11.97 0.02
C ALA A 45 2.48 -11.23 -1.23
N VAL A 46 1.56 -10.60 -1.97
CA VAL A 46 1.90 -9.79 -3.16
C VAL A 46 2.76 -8.58 -2.80
N VAL A 47 2.47 -7.91 -1.68
CA VAL A 47 3.28 -6.78 -1.18
C VAL A 47 4.67 -7.22 -0.72
N ARG A 48 4.81 -8.41 -0.12
CA ARG A 48 6.13 -8.97 0.24
C ARG A 48 6.92 -9.42 -0.97
N GLN A 49 6.28 -10.05 -1.95
CA GLN A 49 6.93 -10.51 -3.17
C GLN A 49 7.45 -9.35 -4.02
N LYS A 50 6.75 -8.20 -4.06
CA LYS A 50 7.23 -7.00 -4.76
C LYS A 50 8.42 -6.30 -4.06
N ARG A 51 8.69 -6.61 -2.79
CA ARG A 51 9.88 -6.14 -2.05
C ARG A 51 11.10 -7.04 -2.25
N ALA A 52 10.95 -8.21 -2.89
CA ALA A 52 12.03 -9.16 -3.08
C ALA A 52 12.85 -8.91 -4.37
N ALA A 53 13.15 -7.64 -4.67
CA ALA A 53 14.20 -7.29 -5.63
C ALA A 53 15.45 -6.85 -4.85
N GLY A 54 16.23 -7.84 -4.37
CA GLY A 54 17.66 -7.70 -4.04
C GLY A 54 18.08 -6.52 -3.16
N GLU A 55 17.78 -6.62 -1.86
CA GLU A 55 18.59 -6.18 -0.70
C GLU A 55 19.06 -4.72 -0.60
N LEU A 56 18.34 -3.76 -1.19
CA LEU A 56 18.53 -2.34 -0.85
C LEU A 56 17.57 -1.91 0.27
N THR A 57 18.08 -1.19 1.25
CA THR A 57 17.26 -0.54 2.27
C THR A 57 16.36 0.51 1.62
N LEU A 58 15.27 0.86 2.31
CA LEU A 58 14.37 1.91 1.83
C LEU A 58 15.13 3.23 1.56
N THR A 59 16.04 3.59 2.46
CA THR A 59 16.89 4.78 2.32
C THR A 59 17.83 4.72 1.12
N GLN A 60 18.37 3.54 0.77
CA GLN A 60 19.19 3.37 -0.42
C GLN A 60 18.36 3.54 -1.69
N LEU A 61 17.14 3.01 -1.72
CA LEU A 61 16.22 3.19 -2.85
C LEU A 61 15.81 4.65 -3.03
N GLU A 62 15.56 5.37 -1.94
CA GLU A 62 15.28 6.82 -1.97
C GLU A 62 16.47 7.61 -2.51
N SER A 63 17.69 7.28 -2.09
CA SER A 63 18.90 7.94 -2.61
C SER A 63 19.06 7.72 -4.13
N LEU A 64 18.82 6.52 -4.64
CA LEU A 64 18.85 6.27 -6.09
C LEU A 64 17.75 7.06 -6.82
N ARG A 65 16.56 7.17 -6.22
CA ARG A 65 15.42 7.91 -6.79
C ARG A 65 15.73 9.39 -6.93
N GLU A 66 16.29 10.02 -5.89
CA GLU A 66 16.67 11.44 -5.93
C GLU A 66 17.66 11.74 -7.06
N VAL A 67 18.62 10.85 -7.32
CA VAL A 67 19.57 11.01 -8.43
C VAL A 67 18.86 10.87 -9.79
N CYS A 68 17.96 9.91 -9.92
CA CYS A 68 17.24 9.63 -11.17
C CYS A 68 16.23 10.73 -11.53
N GLU A 69 15.58 11.36 -10.54
CA GLU A 69 14.64 12.49 -10.73
C GLU A 69 15.31 13.73 -11.34
N ALA A 70 16.62 13.91 -11.15
CA ALA A 70 17.35 15.00 -11.78
C ALA A 70 17.56 14.80 -13.30
N ASN A 71 17.17 13.64 -13.84
CA ASN A 71 17.31 13.28 -15.24
C ASN A 71 15.98 12.72 -15.79
N LEU A 72 15.29 13.52 -16.59
CA LEU A 72 13.98 13.17 -17.17
C LEU A 72 13.97 11.81 -17.87
N ALA A 73 15.04 11.46 -18.59
CA ALA A 73 15.10 10.18 -19.31
C ALA A 73 15.29 8.98 -18.36
N CYS A 74 15.93 9.20 -17.20
CA CYS A 74 15.98 8.22 -16.12
C CYS A 74 14.63 8.09 -15.43
N GLU A 75 13.99 9.21 -15.10
CA GLU A 75 12.67 9.26 -14.47
C GLU A 75 11.61 8.52 -15.29
N ASP A 76 11.51 8.80 -16.59
CA ASP A 76 10.58 8.12 -17.50
C ASP A 76 10.82 6.60 -17.55
N MET A 77 12.09 6.19 -17.49
CA MET A 77 12.47 4.78 -17.45
C MET A 77 12.15 4.14 -16.10
N MET A 78 12.32 4.86 -15.00
CA MET A 78 12.02 4.40 -13.65
C MET A 78 10.54 4.03 -13.51
N ASP A 79 9.62 4.79 -14.11
CA ASP A 79 8.19 4.53 -14.04
C ASP A 79 7.77 3.20 -14.70
N THR A 80 8.52 2.75 -15.70
CA THR A 80 8.19 1.55 -16.49
C THR A 80 9.02 0.34 -16.10
N GLN A 81 10.31 0.54 -15.79
CA GLN A 81 11.28 -0.54 -15.54
C GLN A 81 11.73 -0.61 -14.08
N GLY A 82 11.39 0.38 -13.26
CA GLY A 82 11.78 0.48 -11.86
C GLY A 82 13.16 1.13 -11.66
N ILE A 83 13.40 1.57 -10.41
CA ILE A 83 14.55 2.39 -10.05
C ILE A 83 15.90 1.71 -10.29
N ILE A 84 16.02 0.41 -10.00
CA ILE A 84 17.30 -0.33 -10.14
C ILE A 84 17.73 -0.38 -11.62
N ALA A 85 16.79 -0.71 -12.52
CA ALA A 85 17.08 -0.80 -13.95
C ALA A 85 17.38 0.59 -14.54
N ALA A 86 16.57 1.60 -14.20
CA ALA A 86 16.76 2.96 -14.67
C ALA A 86 18.09 3.55 -14.20
N TYR A 87 18.40 3.47 -12.90
CA TYR A 87 19.67 3.97 -12.38
C TYR A 87 20.86 3.27 -13.05
N THR A 88 20.80 1.94 -13.19
CA THR A 88 21.90 1.18 -13.79
C THR A 88 22.15 1.55 -15.25
N ALA A 89 21.10 1.85 -16.00
CA ALA A 89 21.21 2.26 -17.40
C ALA A 89 21.88 3.64 -17.59
N TYR A 90 21.63 4.59 -16.69
CA TYR A 90 22.14 5.96 -16.83
C TYR A 90 23.41 6.26 -16.02
N TYR A 91 23.57 5.61 -14.87
CA TYR A 91 24.64 5.92 -13.90
C TYR A 91 25.58 4.73 -13.64
N GLY A 92 25.27 3.54 -14.15
CA GLY A 92 26.09 2.35 -13.97
C GLY A 92 25.80 1.57 -12.69
N PRO A 93 26.71 0.69 -12.23
CA PRO A 93 26.43 -0.20 -11.10
C PRO A 93 26.14 0.56 -9.81
N ILE A 94 25.19 0.06 -9.02
CA ILE A 94 24.75 0.67 -7.76
C ILE A 94 25.90 0.64 -6.72
N PRO A 95 26.24 1.76 -6.08
CA PRO A 95 27.41 1.87 -5.21
C PRO A 95 27.12 1.50 -3.74
N TYR A 96 26.57 0.30 -3.49
CA TYR A 96 26.29 -0.23 -2.15
C TYR A 96 26.69 -1.71 -2.01
#